data_AF-A0AAV2BUE5-F1
#
_entry.id   AF-A0AAV2BUE5-F1
#
_cell.length_a   1.000
_cell.length_b   1.000
_cell.length_c   1.000
_cell.angle_alpha   90.00
_cell.angle_beta   90.00
_cell.angle_gamma   90.00
#
_symmetry.space_group_name_H-M   'P 1'
#
loop_
_entity.id
_entity.type
_entity.pdbx_description
1 polymer ?
#
loop_
_entity_poly.entity_id
_entity_poly.type
_entity_poly.pdbx_seq_one_letter_code
_entity_poly.pdbx_strand_id
1 'polypeptide(L)'
;MDMISKKVELFNKEELFCTWILYEPFIMLCKADAVQDLLMGFKMNDKSWVYDRLECVMGTGLITSKGEKWKQRRRLLMPCFHYNILKSFLTAFNEGALRLVALLQEETKKDFTLIENPIKICALEILLETLFGVKMNASKNEFSDYIHSLNRCADLFMKSRFTPWQWLPILFWNSKSGKEYKFHCQVMQDFTRKACHLYGISLGRKRLKNAIFAVAALKFKKSKG
;
A
#
# COMPACT_ATOMS: atom_id res chain seq x y z
N MET A 1 -3.22 19.91 12.51
CA MET A 1 -2.94 20.22 11.09
C MET A 1 -2.78 21.72 10.90
N ASP A 2 -3.71 22.55 11.37
CA ASP A 2 -3.73 24.02 11.19
C ASP A 2 -2.45 24.79 11.53
N MET A 3 -1.74 24.41 12.59
CA MET A 3 -0.52 25.12 12.99
C MET A 3 0.62 25.00 11.96
N ILE A 4 0.72 23.85 11.28
CA ILE A 4 1.76 23.64 10.26
C ILE A 4 1.35 24.33 8.97
N SER A 5 0.09 24.22 8.56
CA SER A 5 -0.42 24.89 7.36
C SER A 5 -0.24 26.41 7.45
N LYS A 6 -0.57 27.02 8.59
CA LYS A 6 -0.34 28.45 8.82
C LYS A 6 1.14 28.83 8.77
N LYS A 7 2.03 28.00 9.34
CA LYS A 7 3.49 28.23 9.27
C LYS A 7 4.01 28.11 7.84
N VAL A 8 3.52 27.16 7.05
CA VAL A 8 3.89 27.01 5.64
C VAL A 8 3.48 28.25 4.84
N GLU A 9 2.29 28.80 5.08
CA GLU A 9 1.85 30.06 4.45
C GLU A 9 2.71 31.26 4.88
N LEU A 10 3.06 31.34 6.17
CA LEU A 10 3.91 32.41 6.72
C LEU A 10 5.35 32.37 6.20
N PHE A 11 5.93 31.19 6.03
CA PHE A 11 7.32 30.99 5.61
C PHE A 11 7.46 30.61 4.12
N ASN A 12 6.40 30.79 3.32
CA ASN A 12 6.41 30.42 1.90
C ASN A 12 7.46 31.17 1.05
N LYS A 13 8.01 32.27 1.58
CA LYS A 13 9.10 33.04 0.95
C LYS A 13 10.48 32.47 1.24
N GLU A 14 10.64 31.69 2.32
CA GLU A 14 11.90 31.09 2.73
C GLU A 14 12.17 29.80 1.92
N GLU A 15 13.44 29.49 1.67
CA GLU A 15 13.83 28.27 0.94
C GLU A 15 13.63 27.00 1.77
N LEU A 16 13.95 27.13 3.06
CA LEU A 16 13.80 26.11 4.06
C LEU A 16 13.41 26.76 5.39
N PHE A 17 12.63 26.07 6.20
CA PHE A 17 12.46 26.44 7.60
C PHE A 17 12.57 25.22 8.49
N CYS A 18 13.12 25.42 9.68
CA CYS A 18 13.25 24.39 10.70
C CYS A 18 12.21 24.63 11.79
N THR A 19 11.39 23.62 12.07
CA THR A 19 10.53 23.61 13.26
C THR A 19 11.02 22.55 14.22
N TRP A 20 11.25 22.93 15.47
CA TRP A 20 11.59 21.97 16.52
C TRP A 20 10.32 21.38 17.10
N ILE A 21 10.28 20.05 17.21
CA ILE A 21 9.27 19.36 18.02
C ILE A 21 10.03 18.61 19.09
N LEU A 22 9.94 19.11 20.33
CA LEU A 22 10.76 18.64 21.45
C LEU A 22 12.26 18.76 21.12
N TYR A 23 13.02 17.65 21.16
CA TYR A 23 14.46 17.64 20.85
C TYR A 23 14.77 17.37 19.37
N GLU A 24 13.76 17.07 18.54
CA GLU A 24 13.95 16.67 17.14
C GLU A 24 13.68 17.85 16.20
N PRO A 25 14.64 18.22 15.31
CA PRO A 25 14.42 19.24 14.29
C PRO A 25 13.68 18.64 13.07
N PHE A 26 12.60 19.31 12.65
CA PHE A 26 11.90 19.01 11.40
C PHE A 26 12.19 20.11 10.39
N ILE A 27 12.97 19.76 9.36
CA ILE A 27 13.29 20.66 8.25
C ILE A 27 12.21 20.51 7.19
N MET A 28 11.59 21.63 6.83
CA MET A 28 10.59 21.73 5.77
C MET A 28 11.20 22.47 4.59
N LEU A 29 11.10 21.89 3.40
CA LEU A 29 11.52 22.50 2.15
C LEU A 29 10.28 23.09 1.46
N CYS A 30 10.31 24.38 1.17
CA CYS A 30 9.16 25.10 0.60
C CYS A 30 9.33 25.44 -0.88
N LYS A 31 10.56 25.45 -1.40
CA LYS A 31 10.84 25.68 -2.84
C LYS A 31 11.14 24.39 -3.59
N ALA A 32 10.74 24.36 -4.86
CA ALA A 32 10.93 23.22 -5.76
C ALA A 32 12.41 22.90 -5.98
N ASP A 33 13.27 23.91 -6.15
CA ASP A 33 14.71 23.73 -6.40
C ASP A 33 15.39 22.99 -5.24
N ALA A 34 15.10 23.37 -4.00
CA ALA A 34 15.64 22.70 -2.81
C ALA A 34 15.14 21.25 -2.69
N VAL A 35 13.89 20.97 -3.05
CA VAL A 35 13.35 19.59 -3.09
C VAL A 35 14.04 18.78 -4.19
N GLN A 36 14.27 19.38 -5.36
CA GLN A 36 14.97 18.74 -6.48
C GLN A 36 16.39 18.32 -6.07
N ASP A 37 17.15 19.23 -5.47
CA ASP A 37 18.51 18.97 -5.02
C ASP A 37 18.57 17.83 -3.99
N LEU A 38 17.62 17.81 -3.05
CA LEU A 38 17.52 16.74 -2.05
C LEU A 38 17.16 15.39 -2.68
N LEU A 39 16.16 15.35 -3.56
CA LEU A 39 15.65 14.09 -4.16
C LEU A 39 16.59 13.50 -5.22
N MET A 40 17.33 14.35 -5.95
CA MET A 40 18.34 13.91 -6.92
C MET A 40 19.67 13.56 -6.26
N GLY A 41 19.95 14.12 -5.08
CA GLY A 41 21.17 13.86 -4.32
C GLY A 41 21.22 12.43 -3.75
N PHE A 42 22.37 11.77 -3.87
CA PHE A 42 22.59 10.44 -3.28
C PHE A 42 22.96 10.47 -1.79
N LYS A 43 23.24 11.64 -1.21
CA LYS A 43 23.82 11.79 0.13
C LYS A 43 22.81 11.61 1.28
N MET A 44 21.53 11.86 1.07
CA MET A 44 20.48 11.81 2.11
C MET A 44 19.29 10.93 1.70
N ASN A 45 19.55 9.69 1.31
CA ASN A 45 18.50 8.74 0.92
C ASN A 45 18.07 7.79 2.07
N ASP A 46 18.55 8.05 3.28
CA ASP A 46 18.17 7.27 4.45
C ASP A 46 16.80 7.70 4.97
N LYS A 47 15.93 6.72 5.11
CA LYS A 47 14.58 6.94 5.63
C LYS A 47 14.67 7.22 7.13
N SER A 48 13.92 8.24 7.56
CA SER A 48 13.83 8.64 8.97
C SER A 48 13.29 7.51 9.85
N TRP A 49 13.54 7.57 11.16
CA TRP A 49 12.98 6.68 12.19
C TRP A 49 11.46 6.53 12.13
N VAL A 50 10.74 7.49 11.54
CA VAL A 50 9.30 7.41 11.29
C VAL A 50 8.92 6.18 10.47
N TYR A 51 9.79 5.71 9.56
CA TYR A 51 9.57 4.51 8.75
C TYR A 51 9.67 3.21 9.55
N ASP A 52 10.30 3.21 10.72
CA ASP A 52 10.45 2.01 11.55
C ASP A 52 9.07 1.48 12.00
N ARG A 53 8.09 2.39 12.21
CA ARG A 53 6.69 2.00 12.49
C ARG A 53 6.00 1.33 11.31
N LEU A 54 6.39 1.68 10.08
CA LEU A 54 5.85 1.06 8.87
C LEU A 54 6.44 -0.34 8.65
N GLU A 55 7.65 -0.61 9.16
CA GLU A 55 8.25 -1.95 9.12
C GLU A 55 7.43 -2.97 9.91
N CYS A 56 6.73 -2.55 10.96
CA CYS A 56 5.87 -3.46 11.72
C CYS A 56 4.69 -4.01 10.91
N VAL A 57 4.18 -3.24 9.94
CA VAL A 57 3.09 -3.67 9.05
C VAL A 57 3.66 -4.44 7.85
N MET A 58 4.60 -3.81 7.13
CA MET A 58 5.03 -4.23 5.79
C MET A 58 6.37 -4.97 5.78
N GLY A 59 7.00 -5.13 6.94
CA GLY A 59 8.36 -5.66 7.07
C GLY A 59 9.39 -4.73 6.43
N THR A 60 10.59 -5.28 6.18
CA THR A 60 11.53 -4.64 5.28
C THR A 60 11.06 -4.91 3.85
N GLY A 61 10.33 -3.98 3.24
CA GLY A 61 9.81 -4.02 1.86
C GLY A 61 10.42 -2.91 0.99
N LEU A 62 9.82 -2.57 -0.16
CA LEU A 62 10.30 -1.47 -1.00
C LEU A 62 10.17 -0.11 -0.29
N ILE A 63 9.08 0.10 0.45
CA ILE A 63 8.79 1.37 1.14
C ILE A 63 9.71 1.59 2.34
N THR A 64 10.22 0.55 2.99
CA THR A 64 11.00 0.66 4.23
C THR A 64 12.49 0.34 4.07
N SER A 65 12.87 -0.53 3.12
CA SER A 65 14.29 -0.86 2.88
C SER A 65 15.15 0.35 2.49
N LYS A 66 16.43 0.32 2.87
CA LYS A 66 17.42 1.37 2.60
C LYS A 66 18.55 0.82 1.71
N GLY A 67 19.33 1.74 1.11
CA GLY A 67 20.56 1.41 0.38
C GLY A 67 20.41 0.36 -0.73
N GLU A 68 21.33 -0.60 -0.77
CA GLU A 68 21.41 -1.61 -1.83
C GLU A 68 20.20 -2.55 -1.84
N LYS A 69 19.67 -2.90 -0.66
CA LYS A 69 18.48 -3.75 -0.52
C LYS A 69 17.27 -3.12 -1.20
N TRP A 70 17.13 -1.80 -1.12
CA TRP A 70 16.09 -1.05 -1.84
C TRP A 70 16.33 -1.08 -3.35
N LYS A 71 17.56 -0.81 -3.81
CA LYS A 71 17.91 -0.80 -5.23
C LYS A 71 17.62 -2.14 -5.90
N GLN A 72 18.05 -3.23 -5.27
CA GLN A 72 17.83 -4.59 -5.76
C GLN A 72 16.33 -4.90 -5.93
N ARG A 73 15.52 -4.59 -4.90
CA ARG A 73 14.07 -4.84 -4.93
C ARG A 73 13.34 -3.95 -5.93
N ARG A 74 13.75 -2.69 -6.04
CA ARG A 74 13.21 -1.78 -7.05
C ARG A 74 13.49 -2.34 -8.45
N ARG A 75 14.72 -2.75 -8.74
CA ARG A 75 15.10 -3.36 -10.02
C ARG A 75 14.26 -4.61 -10.34
N LEU A 76 13.95 -5.43 -9.34
CA LEU A 76 13.09 -6.62 -9.51
C LEU A 76 11.62 -6.27 -9.82
N LEU A 77 11.07 -5.23 -9.19
CA LEU A 77 9.66 -4.87 -9.32
C LEU A 77 9.35 -3.97 -10.52
N MET A 78 10.29 -3.13 -10.95
CA MET A 78 10.08 -2.17 -12.06
C MET A 78 9.52 -2.82 -13.35
N PRO A 79 9.96 -4.01 -13.78
CA PRO A 79 9.42 -4.65 -14.99
C PRO A 79 7.92 -4.97 -14.88
N CYS A 80 7.39 -5.23 -13.67
CA CYS A 80 5.97 -5.52 -13.45
C CYS A 80 5.05 -4.32 -13.76
N PHE A 81 5.60 -3.11 -13.81
CA PHE A 81 4.88 -1.88 -14.13
C PHE A 81 5.15 -1.39 -15.55
N HIS A 82 5.70 -2.25 -16.42
CA HIS A 82 5.87 -1.93 -17.83
C HIS A 82 4.51 -1.80 -18.53
N TYR A 83 4.39 -0.87 -19.47
CA TYR A 83 3.14 -0.54 -20.17
C TYR A 83 2.37 -1.74 -20.74
N ASN A 84 3.08 -2.72 -21.31
CA ASN A 84 2.46 -3.94 -21.84
C ASN A 84 1.75 -4.78 -20.76
N ILE A 85 2.28 -4.79 -19.53
CA ILE A 85 1.64 -5.47 -18.40
C ILE A 85 0.45 -4.65 -17.92
N LEU A 86 0.59 -3.32 -17.84
CA LEU A 86 -0.51 -2.44 -17.45
C LEU A 86 -1.71 -2.55 -18.40
N LYS A 87 -1.50 -2.77 -19.70
CA LYS A 87 -2.59 -3.08 -20.66
C LYS A 87 -3.40 -4.30 -20.25
N SER A 88 -2.75 -5.34 -19.70
CA SER A 88 -3.45 -6.54 -19.26
C SER A 88 -4.37 -6.30 -18.06
N PHE A 89 -4.17 -5.19 -17.33
CA PHE A 89 -4.98 -4.80 -16.17
C PHE A 89 -6.26 -4.04 -16.55
N LEU A 90 -6.38 -3.56 -17.79
CA LEU A 90 -7.55 -2.79 -18.25
C LEU A 90 -8.88 -3.52 -18.03
N THR A 91 -8.92 -4.84 -18.25
CA THR A 91 -10.12 -5.63 -18.01
C THR A 91 -10.54 -5.57 -16.54
N ALA A 92 -9.60 -5.74 -15.61
CA ALA A 92 -9.89 -5.67 -14.17
C ALA A 92 -10.32 -4.25 -13.76
N PHE A 93 -9.70 -3.21 -14.31
CA PHE A 93 -10.10 -1.82 -14.07
C PHE A 93 -11.53 -1.55 -14.55
N ASN A 94 -11.87 -1.97 -15.77
CA ASN A 94 -13.20 -1.76 -16.34
C ASN A 94 -14.29 -2.51 -15.55
N GLU A 95 -14.04 -3.77 -15.20
CA GLU A 95 -14.97 -4.54 -14.39
C GLU A 95 -15.17 -3.95 -12.99
N GLY A 96 -14.09 -3.53 -12.33
CA GLY A 96 -14.15 -2.87 -11.03
C GLY A 96 -14.88 -1.52 -11.10
N ALA A 97 -14.64 -0.73 -12.15
CA ALA A 97 -15.33 0.54 -12.38
C ALA A 97 -16.84 0.35 -12.58
N LEU A 98 -17.26 -0.64 -13.36
CA LEU A 98 -18.69 -0.96 -13.55
C LEU A 98 -19.36 -1.37 -12.23
N ARG A 99 -18.69 -2.17 -11.39
CA ARG A 99 -19.20 -2.52 -10.05
C ARG A 99 -19.33 -1.30 -9.16
N LEU A 100 -18.36 -0.40 -9.19
CA LEU A 100 -18.40 0.84 -8.42
C LEU A 100 -19.56 1.74 -8.87
N VAL A 101 -19.78 1.90 -10.18
CA VAL A 101 -20.91 2.67 -10.72
C VAL A 101 -22.24 2.09 -10.24
N ALA A 102 -22.42 0.76 -10.32
CA ALA A 102 -23.65 0.11 -9.84
C ALA A 102 -23.88 0.33 -8.35
N LEU A 103 -22.82 0.31 -7.53
CA LEU A 103 -22.92 0.59 -6.10
C LEU A 103 -23.28 2.06 -5.84
N LEU A 104 -22.65 3.00 -6.54
CA LEU A 104 -22.92 4.43 -6.39
C LEU A 104 -24.33 4.82 -6.87
N GLN A 105 -24.91 4.12 -7.84
CA GLN A 105 -26.30 4.30 -8.27
C GLN A 105 -27.32 3.98 -7.16
N GLU A 106 -27.02 3.03 -6.28
CA GLU A 106 -27.87 2.76 -5.11
C GLU A 106 -27.73 3.86 -4.06
N GLU A 107 -26.54 4.44 -3.94
CA GLU A 107 -26.24 5.51 -2.99
C GLU A 107 -26.89 6.85 -3.38
N THR A 108 -27.21 7.09 -4.66
CA THR A 108 -27.95 8.31 -5.07
C THR A 108 -29.38 8.39 -4.53
N LYS A 109 -29.90 7.29 -3.97
CA LYS A 109 -31.21 7.26 -3.29
C LYS A 109 -31.14 7.83 -1.87
N LYS A 110 -29.95 8.11 -1.34
CA LYS A 110 -29.73 8.63 0.01
C LYS A 110 -29.42 10.13 -0.05
N ASP A 111 -29.78 10.85 1.00
CA ASP A 111 -29.52 12.30 1.10
C ASP A 111 -28.03 12.62 1.22
N PHE A 112 -27.24 11.72 1.81
CA PHE A 112 -25.80 11.85 1.98
C PHE A 112 -25.12 10.49 2.00
N THR A 113 -24.03 10.37 1.22
CA THR A 113 -23.20 9.18 1.21
C THR A 113 -21.72 9.54 1.25
N LEU A 114 -20.99 8.86 2.11
CA LEU A 114 -19.53 8.95 2.20
C LEU A 114 -18.89 7.96 1.22
N ILE A 115 -18.44 8.47 0.06
CA ILE A 115 -17.96 7.65 -1.07
C ILE A 115 -16.58 7.00 -0.87
N GLU A 116 -15.86 7.41 0.18
CA GLU A 116 -14.47 6.96 0.43
C GLU A 116 -14.36 5.45 0.60
N ASN A 117 -15.25 4.84 1.40
CA ASN A 117 -15.22 3.40 1.66
C ASN A 117 -15.52 2.58 0.39
N PRO A 118 -16.60 2.87 -0.39
CA PRO A 118 -16.84 2.21 -1.68
C PRO A 118 -15.63 2.26 -2.64
N ILE A 119 -14.97 3.41 -2.73
CA ILE A 119 -13.80 3.59 -3.59
C ILE A 119 -12.63 2.74 -3.10
N LYS A 120 -12.36 2.73 -1.79
CA LYS A 120 -11.29 1.90 -1.20
C LYS A 120 -11.51 0.41 -1.43
N ILE A 121 -12.75 -0.07 -1.29
CA ILE A 121 -13.10 -1.47 -1.56
C ILE A 121 -12.86 -1.80 -3.03
N CYS A 122 -13.38 -0.99 -3.95
CA CYS A 122 -13.18 -1.18 -5.39
C CYS A 122 -11.69 -1.19 -5.77
N ALA A 123 -10.91 -0.22 -5.28
CA ALA A 123 -9.49 -0.15 -5.54
C ALA A 123 -8.73 -1.38 -5.03
N LEU A 124 -9.11 -1.88 -3.84
CA LEU A 124 -8.51 -3.10 -3.27
C LEU A 124 -8.87 -4.35 -4.08
N GLU A 125 -10.12 -4.50 -4.53
CA GLU A 125 -10.52 -5.61 -5.42
C GLU A 125 -9.70 -5.62 -6.71
N ILE A 126 -9.63 -4.48 -7.38
CA ILE A 126 -8.85 -4.29 -8.60
C ILE A 126 -7.37 -4.63 -8.35
N LEU A 127 -6.81 -4.15 -7.25
CA LEU A 127 -5.41 -4.40 -6.88
C LEU A 127 -5.17 -5.90 -6.67
N LEU A 128 -6.06 -6.61 -5.98
CA LEU A 128 -5.92 -8.05 -5.77
C LEU A 128 -6.08 -8.83 -7.08
N GLU A 129 -7.01 -8.43 -7.94
CA GLU A 129 -7.23 -9.07 -9.23
C GLU A 129 -6.04 -8.86 -10.17
N THR A 130 -5.45 -7.67 -10.19
CA THR A 130 -4.28 -7.35 -11.04
C THR A 130 -2.99 -7.98 -10.53
N LEU A 131 -2.74 -7.97 -9.20
CA LEU A 131 -1.51 -8.52 -8.62
C LEU A 131 -1.54 -10.04 -8.51
N PHE A 132 -2.68 -10.63 -8.13
CA PHE A 132 -2.80 -12.05 -7.87
C PHE A 132 -3.58 -12.79 -8.96
N GLY A 133 -4.23 -12.11 -9.91
CA GLY A 133 -4.97 -12.80 -10.97
C GLY A 133 -6.09 -13.72 -10.45
N VAL A 134 -6.57 -13.45 -9.23
CA VAL A 134 -7.63 -14.19 -8.55
C VAL A 134 -8.67 -13.18 -8.08
N LYS A 135 -9.93 -13.40 -8.48
CA LYS A 135 -11.06 -12.75 -7.84
C LYS A 135 -11.18 -13.34 -6.43
N MET A 136 -10.72 -12.59 -5.45
CA MET A 136 -10.84 -13.03 -4.07
C MET A 136 -12.33 -12.95 -3.71
N ASN A 137 -12.97 -14.10 -3.53
CA ASN A 137 -14.32 -14.20 -2.96
C ASN A 137 -14.28 -13.91 -1.46
N ALA A 138 -13.60 -12.84 -1.07
CA ALA A 138 -13.66 -12.32 0.28
C ALA A 138 -15.06 -11.74 0.49
N SER A 139 -15.64 -12.01 1.67
CA SER A 139 -16.91 -11.39 2.01
C SER A 139 -16.72 -9.87 2.08
N LYS A 140 -17.78 -9.10 1.84
CA LYS A 140 -17.75 -7.63 2.03
C LYS A 140 -17.20 -7.25 3.41
N ASN A 141 -17.43 -8.09 4.42
CA ASN A 141 -16.93 -7.90 5.78
C ASN A 141 -15.40 -8.02 5.86
N GLU A 142 -14.77 -8.99 5.19
CA GLU A 142 -13.30 -9.14 5.22
C GLU A 142 -12.58 -7.93 4.60
N PHE A 143 -13.12 -7.38 3.50
CA PHE A 143 -12.59 -6.16 2.89
C PHE A 143 -12.77 -4.94 3.81
N SER A 144 -13.94 -4.84 4.45
CA SER A 144 -14.24 -3.79 5.42
C SER A 144 -13.30 -3.83 6.61
N ASP A 145 -13.04 -5.02 7.17
CA ASP A 145 -12.13 -5.21 8.31
C ASP A 145 -10.68 -4.84 7.98
N TYR A 146 -10.23 -5.19 6.76
CA TYR A 146 -8.93 -4.78 6.26
C TYR A 146 -8.83 -3.26 6.11
N ILE A 147 -9.81 -2.62 5.47
CA ILE A 147 -9.82 -1.17 5.25
C ILE A 147 -9.92 -0.42 6.58
N HIS A 148 -10.76 -0.91 7.50
CA HIS A 148 -10.86 -0.37 8.85
C HIS A 148 -9.52 -0.43 9.57
N SER A 149 -8.85 -1.58 9.53
CA SER A 149 -7.52 -1.76 10.12
C SER A 149 -6.45 -0.87 9.48
N LEU A 150 -6.50 -0.70 8.17
CA LEU A 150 -5.61 0.21 7.44
C LEU A 150 -5.80 1.67 7.87
N ASN A 151 -7.05 2.15 7.90
CA ASN A 151 -7.38 3.50 8.34
C ASN A 151 -6.94 3.72 9.79
N ARG A 152 -7.21 2.74 10.67
CA ARG A 152 -6.84 2.84 12.08
C ARG A 152 -5.33 2.86 12.30
N CYS A 153 -4.59 2.05 11.55
CA CYS A 153 -3.13 2.12 11.52
C CYS A 153 -2.64 3.49 11.06
N ALA A 154 -3.20 4.05 9.99
CA ALA A 154 -2.84 5.37 9.48
C ALA A 154 -3.12 6.48 10.51
N ASP A 155 -4.27 6.45 11.17
CA ASP A 155 -4.64 7.41 12.22
C ASP A 155 -3.68 7.33 13.41
N LEU A 156 -3.39 6.12 13.90
CA LEU A 156 -2.46 5.91 15.00
C LEU A 156 -1.04 6.35 14.63
N PHE A 157 -0.61 6.07 13.41
CA PHE A 157 0.68 6.52 12.88
C PHE A 157 0.76 8.05 12.84
N MET A 158 -0.27 8.72 12.30
CA MET A 158 -0.34 10.18 12.23
C MET A 158 -0.40 10.82 13.62
N LYS A 159 -1.24 10.29 14.52
CA LYS A 159 -1.33 10.75 15.91
C LYS A 159 0.01 10.61 16.62
N SER A 160 0.67 9.46 16.44
CA SER A 160 1.96 9.18 17.08
C SER A 160 3.10 10.04 16.56
N ARG A 161 2.98 10.62 15.35
CA ARG A 161 3.91 11.63 14.84
C ARG A 161 3.85 12.92 15.66
N PHE A 162 2.70 13.26 16.24
CA PHE A 162 2.48 14.51 16.98
C PHE A 162 2.44 14.35 18.50
N THR A 163 2.65 13.14 19.03
CA THR A 163 2.71 12.89 20.48
C THR A 163 4.14 12.46 20.87
N PRO A 164 5.00 13.38 21.36
CA PRO A 164 6.43 13.10 21.54
C PRO A 164 6.77 11.95 22.47
N TRP A 165 6.00 11.71 23.53
CA TRP A 165 6.22 10.57 24.44
C TRP A 165 6.01 9.20 23.76
N GLN A 166 5.31 9.16 22.62
CA GLN A 166 5.14 7.94 21.82
C GLN A 166 6.27 7.72 20.81
N TRP A 167 7.28 8.58 20.75
CA TRP A 167 8.43 8.39 19.86
C TRP A 167 9.42 7.37 20.43
N LEU A 168 9.46 7.24 21.76
CA LEU A 168 10.23 6.20 22.42
C LEU A 168 9.57 4.83 22.20
N PRO A 169 10.25 3.85 21.55
CA PRO A 169 9.64 2.57 21.20
C PRO A 169 9.06 1.83 22.40
N ILE A 170 9.76 1.83 23.52
CA ILE A 170 9.34 1.15 24.75
C ILE A 170 8.01 1.71 25.27
N LEU A 171 7.86 3.03 25.29
CA LEU A 171 6.63 3.68 25.74
C LEU A 171 5.49 3.42 24.76
N PHE A 172 5.76 3.49 23.46
CA PHE A 172 4.75 3.25 22.43
C PHE A 172 4.20 1.82 22.49
N TRP A 173 5.07 0.81 22.45
CA TRP A 173 4.63 -0.59 22.39
C TRP A 173 3.91 -1.05 23.65
N ASN A 174 4.21 -0.46 24.80
CA ASN A 174 3.51 -0.74 26.06
C ASN A 174 2.21 0.07 26.22
N SER A 175 2.03 1.15 25.44
CA SER A 175 0.80 1.95 25.46
C SER A 175 -0.40 1.22 24.85
N LYS A 176 -1.61 1.70 25.15
CA LYS A 176 -2.85 1.24 24.50
C LYS A 176 -2.77 1.41 22.97
N SER A 177 -2.24 2.54 22.49
CA SER A 177 -2.08 2.82 21.06
C SER A 177 -1.14 1.86 20.36
N GLY A 178 -0.03 1.46 21.00
CA GLY A 178 0.90 0.49 20.40
C GLY A 178 0.33 -0.92 20.33
N LYS A 179 -0.41 -1.35 21.36
CA LYS A 179 -1.13 -2.63 21.36
C LYS A 179 -2.21 -2.68 20.27
N GLU A 180 -2.98 -1.60 20.16
CA GLU A 180 -4.00 -1.44 19.11
C GLU A 180 -3.37 -1.43 17.71
N TYR A 181 -2.28 -0.69 17.51
CA TYR A 181 -1.54 -0.67 16.25
C TYR A 181 -1.06 -2.09 15.87
N LYS A 182 -0.50 -2.84 16.83
CA LYS A 182 -0.05 -4.22 16.61
C LYS A 182 -1.19 -5.16 16.20
N PHE A 183 -2.36 -5.03 16.81
CA PHE A 183 -3.55 -5.80 16.43
C PHE A 183 -3.94 -5.55 14.96
N HIS A 184 -4.08 -4.29 14.56
CA HIS A 184 -4.42 -3.97 13.17
C HIS A 184 -3.33 -4.35 12.17
N CYS A 185 -2.05 -4.27 12.57
CA CYS A 185 -0.94 -4.81 11.76
C CYS A 185 -1.13 -6.31 11.49
N GLN A 186 -1.52 -7.09 12.51
CA GLN A 186 -1.75 -8.53 12.37
C GLN A 186 -2.90 -8.82 11.40
N VAL A 187 -4.03 -8.13 11.53
CA VAL A 187 -5.17 -8.26 10.62
C VAL A 187 -4.75 -8.01 9.16
N MET A 188 -4.00 -6.94 8.91
CA MET A 188 -3.50 -6.62 7.56
C MET A 188 -2.52 -7.68 7.03
N GLN A 189 -1.65 -8.20 7.89
CA GLN A 189 -0.69 -9.25 7.52
C GLN A 189 -1.40 -10.58 7.22
N ASP A 190 -2.39 -10.96 8.01
CA ASP A 190 -3.15 -12.19 7.82
C ASP A 190 -3.95 -12.15 6.52
N PHE A 191 -4.57 -11.00 6.22
CA PHE A 191 -5.21 -10.77 4.93
C PHE A 191 -4.22 -10.92 3.77
N THR A 192 -3.03 -10.33 3.88
CA THR A 192 -1.98 -10.43 2.86
C THR A 192 -1.48 -11.87 2.68
N ARG A 193 -1.28 -12.61 3.78
CA ARG A 193 -0.90 -14.04 3.74
C ARG A 193 -1.97 -14.88 3.05
N LYS A 194 -3.25 -14.63 3.35
CA LYS A 194 -4.38 -15.29 2.69
C LYS A 194 -4.38 -15.04 1.19
N ALA A 195 -4.19 -13.79 0.76
CA ALA A 195 -4.11 -13.42 -0.66
C ALA A 195 -2.94 -14.13 -1.37
N CYS A 196 -1.75 -14.11 -0.76
CA CYS A 196 -0.57 -14.82 -1.30
C CYS A 196 -0.77 -16.34 -1.38
N HIS A 197 -1.42 -16.95 -0.39
CA HIS A 197 -1.71 -18.38 -0.38
C HIS A 197 -2.68 -18.76 -1.52
N LEU A 198 -3.77 -18.01 -1.69
CA LEU A 198 -4.72 -18.21 -2.79
C LEU A 198 -4.04 -18.06 -4.15
N TYR A 199 -3.14 -17.09 -4.26
CA TYR A 199 -2.34 -16.92 -5.47
C TYR A 199 -1.47 -18.14 -5.76
N GLY A 200 -0.75 -18.67 -4.77
CA GLY A 200 0.06 -19.88 -4.91
C GLY A 200 -0.74 -21.08 -5.41
N ILE A 201 -1.94 -21.29 -4.88
CA ILE A 201 -2.87 -22.34 -5.34
C ILE A 201 -3.26 -22.11 -6.81
N SER A 202 -3.62 -20.87 -7.17
CA SER A 202 -4.03 -20.53 -8.54
C SER A 202 -2.90 -20.77 -9.55
N LEU A 203 -1.66 -20.47 -9.16
CA LEU A 203 -0.47 -20.67 -9.98
C LEU A 203 -0.21 -22.16 -10.20
N GLY A 204 -0.36 -22.97 -9.14
CA GLY A 204 -0.27 -24.42 -9.19
C GLY A 204 -1.29 -25.02 -10.16
N ARG A 205 -2.56 -24.58 -10.11
CA ARG A 205 -3.60 -25.02 -11.06
C ARG A 205 -3.30 -24.61 -12.50
N LYS A 206 -2.81 -23.39 -12.75
CA LYS A 206 -2.42 -22.94 -14.10
C LYS A 206 -1.27 -23.78 -14.65
N ARG A 207 -0.25 -24.06 -13.84
CA ARG A 207 0.87 -24.96 -14.22
C ARG A 207 0.40 -26.37 -14.53
N LEU A 208 -0.50 -26.93 -13.72
CA LEU A 208 -1.04 -28.27 -13.93
C LEU A 208 -1.85 -28.36 -15.23
N LYS A 209 -2.73 -27.36 -15.48
CA LYS A 209 -3.50 -27.28 -16.73
C LYS A 209 -2.57 -27.20 -17.95
N ASN A 210 -1.57 -26.32 -17.92
CA ASN A 210 -0.63 -26.17 -19.03
C ASN A 210 0.18 -27.46 -19.26
N ALA A 211 0.56 -28.16 -18.19
CA ALA A 211 1.23 -29.46 -18.30
C ALA A 211 0.30 -30.54 -18.92
N ILE A 212 -0.96 -30.60 -18.51
CA ILE A 212 -1.95 -31.52 -19.08
C ILE A 212 -2.18 -31.22 -20.57
N PHE A 213 -2.33 -29.95 -20.95
CA PHE A 213 -2.46 -29.55 -22.37
C PHE A 213 -1.21 -29.87 -23.19
N ALA A 214 -0.01 -29.65 -22.64
CA ALA A 214 1.24 -30.02 -23.30
C ALA A 214 1.36 -31.54 -23.50
N VAL A 215 1.02 -32.33 -22.48
CA VAL A 215 1.00 -33.81 -22.56
C VAL A 215 -0.06 -34.30 -23.55
N ALA A 216 -1.25 -33.69 -23.57
CA ALA A 216 -2.30 -34.01 -24.53
C ALA A 216 -1.88 -33.68 -25.97
N ALA A 217 -1.23 -32.52 -26.20
CA ALA A 217 -0.70 -32.13 -27.50
C ALA A 217 0.41 -33.08 -27.98
N LEU A 218 1.29 -33.53 -27.08
CA LEU A 218 2.32 -34.53 -27.39
C LEU A 218 1.74 -35.91 -27.74
N LYS A 219 0.69 -36.36 -27.02
CA LYS A 219 -0.02 -37.60 -27.34
C LYS A 219 -0.76 -37.51 -28.68
N PHE A 220 -1.39 -36.37 -28.98
CA PHE A 220 -2.07 -36.14 -30.25
C PHE A 220 -1.09 -36.15 -31.43
N LYS A 221 0.12 -35.60 -31.25
CA LYS A 221 1.18 -35.60 -32.26
C LYS A 221 1.76 -37.00 -32.53
N LYS A 222 1.80 -37.87 -31.51
CA LYS A 222 2.21 -39.28 -31.64
C LYS A 222 1.14 -40.20 -32.25
N SER A 223 -0.13 -39.79 -32.27
CA SER A 223 -1.24 -40.57 -32.83
C SER A 223 -1.45 -40.33 -34.34
N LYS A 224 -0.76 -39.34 -34.92
CA LYS A 224 -0.90 -38.93 -36.33
C LYS A 224 0.36 -39.19 -37.19
N GLY A 225 1.35 -39.89 -36.65
CA GLY A 225 2.53 -40.37 -37.37
C GLY A 225 2.69 -41.86 -37.17
#